data_AF-A0A2T1D8S0-F1
#
_entry.id   AF-A0A2T1D8S0-F1
#
_cell.length_a   1.000
_cell.length_b   1.000
_cell.length_c   1.000
_cell.angle_alpha   90.00
_cell.angle_beta   90.00
_cell.angle_gamma   90.00
#
_symmetry.space_group_name_H-M   'P 1'
#
loop_
_entity.id
_entity.type
_entity.pdbx_description
1 polymer ?
#
loop_
_entity_poly.entity_id
_entity_poly.type
_entity_poly.pdbx_seq_one_letter_code
_entity_poly.pdbx_strand_id
1 'polypeptide(L)'
;MQFEVWFLLVSLASLIFYLILTGKINTKGLFLEGNRSQTYSWEKAQVIILTLAFVAYYLIQVKYSLHSGELPTIPPEFLLILGGSNLIYLWNKLFSILKDRRTSRV
;
A
#
# COMPACT_ATOMS: atom_id res chain seq x y z
N MET A 1 1.61 26.01 12.12
CA MET A 1 0.97 24.70 12.29
C MET A 1 0.83 23.93 10.97
N GLN A 2 0.20 24.44 9.89
CA GLN A 2 0.10 23.66 8.64
C GLN A 2 1.42 23.51 7.88
N PHE A 3 2.29 24.53 7.88
CA PHE A 3 3.57 24.49 7.17
C PHE A 3 4.56 23.45 7.71
N GLU A 4 4.59 23.22 9.03
CA GLU A 4 5.48 22.21 9.63
C GLU A 4 5.13 20.79 9.17
N VAL A 5 3.83 20.48 9.06
CA VAL A 5 3.36 19.18 8.57
C VAL A 5 3.71 19.00 7.10
N TRP A 6 3.48 20.01 6.27
CA TRP A 6 3.86 19.96 4.85
C TRP A 6 5.36 19.79 4.65
N PHE A 7 6.17 20.55 5.39
CA PHE A 7 7.62 20.45 5.32
C PHE A 7 8.11 19.06 5.74
N LEU A 8 7.56 18.51 6.83
CA LEU A 8 7.86 17.15 7.29
C LEU A 8 7.48 16.12 6.22
N LEU A 9 6.28 16.19 5.66
CA LEU A 9 5.80 15.24 4.66
C LEU A 9 6.64 15.28 3.39
N VAL A 10 6.93 16.47 2.87
CA VAL A 10 7.77 16.63 1.66
C VAL A 10 9.19 16.14 1.91
N SER A 11 9.79 16.54 3.03
CA SER A 11 11.15 16.11 3.40
C SER A 11 11.23 14.60 3.57
N LEU A 12 10.24 14.00 4.25
CA LEU A 12 10.18 12.54 4.45
C LEU A 12 9.99 11.81 3.13
N ALA A 13 9.09 12.28 2.27
CA ALA A 13 8.86 11.70 0.95
C ALA A 13 10.12 11.76 0.07
N SER A 14 10.81 12.91 0.04
CA SER A 14 12.07 13.07 -0.68
C SER A 14 13.17 12.16 -0.15
N LEU A 15 13.27 12.00 1.17
CA LEU A 15 14.25 11.09 1.79
C LEU A 15 13.98 9.63 1.44
N ILE A 16 12.72 9.19 1.54
CA ILE A 16 12.32 7.83 1.17
C ILE A 16 12.62 7.59 -0.31
N PHE A 17 12.27 8.53 -1.18
CA PHE A 17 12.55 8.44 -2.62
C PHE A 17 14.05 8.33 -2.91
N TYR A 18 14.86 9.15 -2.25
CA TYR A 18 16.32 9.08 -2.33
C TYR A 18 16.88 7.73 -1.86
N LEU A 19 16.34 7.18 -0.77
CA LEU A 19 16.75 5.88 -0.23
C LEU A 19 16.33 4.70 -1.14
N ILE A 20 15.21 4.82 -1.85
CA ILE A 20 14.79 3.87 -2.89
C ILE A 20 15.77 3.92 -4.07
N LEU A 21 16.08 5.11 -4.59
CA LEU A 21 17.01 5.28 -5.73
C LEU A 21 18.43 4.81 -5.40
N THR A 22 18.89 5.07 -4.18
CA THR A 22 20.21 4.64 -3.70
C THR A 22 20.24 3.13 -3.39
N GLY A 23 19.09 2.43 -3.48
CA GLY A 23 18.99 1.00 -3.19
C GLY A 23 19.19 0.65 -1.71
N LYS A 24 19.22 1.64 -0.81
CA LYS A 24 19.25 1.41 0.64
C LYS A 24 17.94 0.80 1.14
N ILE A 25 16.83 1.12 0.48
CA ILE A 25 15.56 0.42 0.65
C ILE A 25 15.49 -0.70 -0.39
N ASN A 26 15.53 -1.95 0.07
CA ASN A 26 15.40 -3.11 -0.80
C ASN A 26 13.96 -3.28 -1.29
N THR A 27 13.66 -2.76 -2.48
CA THR A 27 12.34 -2.88 -3.12
C THR A 27 12.13 -4.22 -3.81
N LYS A 28 13.13 -5.11 -3.88
CA LYS A 28 12.99 -6.41 -4.55
C LYS A 28 11.91 -7.27 -3.88
N GLY A 29 11.80 -7.22 -2.55
CA GLY A 29 10.74 -7.93 -1.81
C GLY A 29 9.33 -7.34 -1.95
N LEU A 30 9.23 -6.12 -2.52
CA LEU A 30 7.95 -5.43 -2.72
C LEU A 30 7.10 -6.14 -3.78
N PHE A 31 7.74 -6.65 -4.84
CA PHE A 31 7.05 -7.34 -5.94
C PHE A 31 7.40 -8.82 -6.07
N LEU A 32 8.48 -9.30 -5.45
CA LEU A 32 8.88 -10.71 -5.55
C LEU A 32 8.30 -11.57 -4.42
N GLU A 33 7.94 -12.80 -4.77
CA GLU A 33 7.59 -13.87 -3.82
C GLU A 33 8.86 -14.26 -3.02
N GLY A 34 8.74 -14.40 -1.69
CA GLY A 34 9.90 -14.61 -0.80
C GLY A 34 10.52 -16.01 -0.86
N ASN A 35 10.09 -16.89 -1.76
CA ASN A 35 10.51 -18.29 -1.79
C ASN A 35 10.98 -18.71 -3.19
N ARG A 36 12.30 -18.64 -3.42
CA ARG A 36 13.10 -19.25 -4.52
C ARG A 36 12.65 -19.11 -5.98
N SER A 37 11.50 -18.53 -6.24
CA SER A 37 10.95 -18.29 -7.56
C SER A 37 10.93 -16.79 -7.78
N GLN A 38 11.64 -16.29 -8.80
CA GLN A 38 11.56 -14.89 -9.25
C GLN A 38 10.19 -14.57 -9.89
N THR A 39 9.12 -15.13 -9.32
CA THR A 39 7.75 -14.89 -9.79
C THR A 39 7.24 -13.61 -9.13
N TYR A 40 6.69 -12.73 -9.94
CA TYR A 40 6.05 -11.50 -9.49
C TYR A 40 4.76 -11.86 -8.72
N SER A 41 4.64 -11.33 -7.51
CA SER A 41 3.47 -11.51 -6.66
C SER A 41 2.38 -10.52 -7.10
N TRP A 42 1.47 -11.00 -7.96
CA TRP A 42 0.38 -10.20 -8.52
C TRP A 42 -0.48 -9.52 -7.45
N GLU A 43 -0.68 -10.20 -6.31
CA GLU A 43 -1.46 -9.69 -5.18
C GLU A 43 -0.86 -8.42 -4.56
N LYS A 44 0.47 -8.39 -4.39
CA LYS A 44 1.16 -7.21 -3.85
C LYS A 44 1.08 -6.02 -4.80
N ALA A 45 1.24 -6.28 -6.10
CA ALA A 45 1.10 -5.25 -7.13
C ALA A 45 -0.33 -4.69 -7.15
N GLN A 46 -1.34 -5.54 -7.07
CA GLN A 46 -2.75 -5.13 -7.00
C GLN A 46 -3.02 -4.23 -5.79
N VAL A 47 -2.56 -4.62 -4.59
CA VAL A 47 -2.77 -3.80 -3.37
C VAL A 47 -2.10 -2.44 -3.50
N ILE A 48 -0.88 -2.38 -4.05
CA ILE A 48 -0.14 -1.12 -4.23
C ILE A 48 -0.88 -0.22 -5.23
N ILE A 49 -1.27 -0.74 -6.39
CA ILE A 49 -1.98 0.02 -7.43
C ILE A 49 -3.32 0.53 -6.90
N LEU A 50 -4.07 -0.32 -6.18
CA LEU A 50 -5.38 0.02 -5.65
C LEU A 50 -5.27 1.10 -4.55
N THR A 51 -4.23 1.02 -3.72
CA THR A 51 -3.92 2.06 -2.72
C THR A 51 -3.54 3.37 -3.39
N LEU A 52 -2.69 3.36 -4.41
CA LEU A 52 -2.31 4.54 -5.19
C LEU A 52 -3.50 5.20 -5.87
N ALA A 53 -4.37 4.40 -6.49
CA ALA A 53 -5.60 4.88 -7.13
C ALA A 53 -6.53 5.56 -6.11
N PHE A 54 -6.67 4.97 -4.92
CA PHE A 54 -7.46 5.56 -3.85
C PHE A 54 -6.88 6.88 -3.34
N VAL A 55 -5.56 6.93 -3.12
CA VAL A 55 -4.88 8.18 -2.71
C VAL A 55 -5.08 9.28 -3.74
N ALA A 56 -4.93 8.97 -5.03
CA ALA A 56 -5.17 9.93 -6.10
C ALA A 56 -6.63 10.43 -6.12
N TYR A 57 -7.60 9.53 -6.00
CA TYR A 57 -9.02 9.86 -5.89
C TYR A 57 -9.31 10.76 -4.68
N TYR A 58 -8.77 10.42 -3.52
CA TYR A 58 -8.95 11.18 -2.29
C TYR A 58 -8.37 12.58 -2.39
N LEU A 59 -7.16 12.74 -2.94
CA LEU A 59 -6.53 14.06 -3.14
C LEU A 59 -7.33 14.95 -4.10
N ILE A 60 -7.91 14.37 -5.14
CA ILE A 60 -8.80 15.08 -6.07
C ILE A 60 -10.07 15.54 -5.34
N GLN A 61 -10.70 14.66 -4.56
CA GLN A 61 -11.87 14.98 -3.73
C GLN A 61 -11.57 16.10 -2.73
N VAL A 62 -10.44 16.04 -2.03
CA VAL A 62 -9.99 17.11 -1.11
C VAL A 62 -9.86 18.44 -1.84
N LYS A 63 -9.32 18.44 -3.06
CA LYS A 63 -9.23 19.65 -3.90
C LYS A 63 -10.58 20.25 -4.25
N TYR A 64 -11.59 19.42 -4.49
CA TYR A 64 -12.95 19.90 -4.78
C TYR A 64 -13.71 20.33 -3.52
N SER A 65 -13.51 19.65 -2.39
CA SER A 65 -14.13 19.97 -1.10
C SER A 65 -13.39 21.06 -0.29
N LEU A 66 -12.26 21.57 -0.79
CA LEU A 66 -11.45 22.60 -0.14
C LEU A 66 -12.22 23.91 0.12
N HIS A 67 -13.31 24.17 -0.62
CA HIS A 67 -14.19 25.31 -0.39
C HIS A 67 -15.13 25.16 0.83
N SER A 68 -15.47 23.93 1.25
CA SER A 68 -16.37 23.71 2.39
C SER A 68 -15.64 23.59 3.73
N GLY A 69 -14.31 23.41 3.73
CA GLY A 69 -13.53 23.19 4.95
C GLY A 69 -13.77 21.81 5.59
N GLU A 70 -14.53 20.94 4.94
CA GLU A 70 -14.85 19.59 5.41
C GLU A 70 -14.03 18.53 4.67
N LEU A 71 -13.68 17.45 5.38
CA LEU A 71 -13.05 16.30 4.74
C LEU A 71 -14.06 15.59 3.84
N PRO A 72 -13.67 15.15 2.62
CA PRO A 72 -14.58 14.47 1.74
C PRO A 72 -15.05 13.15 2.35
N THR A 73 -16.37 12.96 2.39
CA THR A 73 -16.99 11.71 2.83
C THR A 73 -16.63 10.60 1.85
N ILE A 74 -15.99 9.55 2.36
CA ILE A 74 -15.51 8.44 1.53
C ILE A 74 -16.69 7.48 1.30
N PRO A 75 -17.02 7.14 0.04
CA PRO A 75 -18.09 6.21 -0.26
C PRO A 75 -17.83 4.81 0.35
N PRO A 76 -18.87 4.11 0.87
CA PRO A 76 -18.72 2.78 1.48
C PRO A 76 -18.10 1.73 0.56
N GLU A 77 -18.27 1.88 -0.76
CA GLU A 77 -17.76 0.99 -1.79
C GLU A 77 -16.23 0.95 -1.78
N PHE A 78 -15.58 2.09 -1.57
CA PHE A 78 -14.12 2.15 -1.45
C PHE A 78 -13.63 1.39 -0.22
N LEU A 79 -14.37 1.49 0.88
CA LEU A 79 -14.04 0.82 2.13
C LEU A 79 -14.15 -0.70 1.98
N LEU A 80 -15.18 -1.17 1.25
CA LEU A 80 -15.35 -2.57 0.89
C LEU A 80 -14.24 -3.09 -0.04
N ILE A 81 -13.88 -2.32 -1.08
CA ILE A 81 -12.86 -2.74 -2.06
C ILE A 81 -11.45 -2.77 -1.42
N LEU A 82 -11.09 -1.72 -0.67
CA LEU A 82 -9.81 -1.65 0.04
C LEU A 82 -9.74 -2.66 1.18
N GLY A 83 -10.80 -2.77 1.98
CA GLY A 83 -10.87 -3.74 3.08
C GLY A 83 -10.83 -5.17 2.56
N GLY A 84 -11.62 -5.47 1.53
CA GLY A 84 -11.69 -6.79 0.91
C GLY A 84 -10.37 -7.23 0.28
N SER A 85 -9.68 -6.34 -0.46
CA SER A 85 -8.38 -6.66 -1.07
C SER A 85 -7.30 -6.96 -0.03
N ASN A 86 -7.25 -6.19 1.07
CA ASN A 86 -6.35 -6.48 2.19
C ASN A 86 -6.71 -7.79 2.91
N LEU A 87 -8.01 -8.07 3.08
CA LEU A 87 -8.48 -9.29 3.74
C LEU A 87 -8.15 -10.53 2.92
N ILE A 88 -8.32 -10.48 1.59
CA ILE A 88 -7.92 -11.55 0.68
C ILE A 88 -6.41 -11.78 0.75
N TYR A 89 -5.60 -10.72 0.71
CA TYR A 89 -4.15 -10.82 0.84
C TYR A 89 -3.71 -11.47 2.17
N LEU A 90 -4.30 -11.04 3.28
CA LEU A 90 -4.02 -11.60 4.61
C LEU A 90 -4.44 -13.06 4.70
N TRP A 91 -5.58 -13.42 4.10
CA TRP A 91 -6.09 -14.78 4.06
C TRP A 91 -5.14 -15.71 3.29
N ASN A 92 -4.69 -15.30 2.10
CA ASN A 92 -3.74 -16.06 1.29
C ASN A 92 -2.40 -16.23 1.99
N LYS A 93 -1.92 -15.17 2.67
CA LYS A 93 -0.69 -15.24 3.45
C LYS A 93 -0.81 -16.19 4.63
N LEU A 94 -1.92 -16.14 5.36
CA LEU A 94 -2.19 -17.05 6.47
C LEU A 94 -2.25 -18.50 5.99
N PHE A 95 -2.94 -18.75 4.87
CA PHE A 95 -3.04 -20.08 4.27
C PHE A 95 -1.67 -20.61 3.82
N SER A 96 -0.84 -19.76 3.21
CA SER A 96 0.53 -20.10 2.82
C SER A 96 1.38 -20.50 4.04
N ILE A 97 1.32 -19.74 5.14
CA ILE A 97 2.03 -20.06 6.39
C ILE A 97 1.54 -21.38 6.99
N LEU A 98 0.22 -21.61 7.00
CA LEU A 98 -0.39 -22.85 7.49
C LEU A 98 0.05 -24.07 6.66
N LYS A 99 0.10 -23.92 5.33
CA LYS A 99 0.56 -24.95 4.40
C LYS A 99 2.04 -25.26 4.61
N ASP A 100 2.89 -24.25 4.72
CA ASP A 100 4.32 -24.40 4.93
C ASP A 100 4.65 -25.10 6.26
N ARG A 101 3.95 -24.72 7.35
CA ARG A 101 4.04 -25.42 8.65
C ARG A 101 3.60 -26.88 8.60
N ARG A 102 2.65 -27.24 7.74
CA ARG A 102 2.21 -28.63 7.57
C ARG A 102 3.27 -29.44 6.82
N THR A 103 3.88 -28.86 5.79
CA THR A 103 4.90 -29.53 4.98
C THR A 103 6.23 -29.70 5.70
N SER A 104 6.63 -28.82 6.63
CA SER A 104 7.89 -29.00 7.40
C SER A 104 7.80 -30.01 8.55
N ARG A 105 6.59 -30.51 8.87
CA ARG A 105 6.35 -31.51 9.92
C ARG A 105 6.18 -32.94 9.37
N VAL A 106 6.23 -33.12 8.06
CA VAL A 106 6.22 -34.42 7.36
C VAL A 106 7.61 -34.68 6.82
#